data_AF-A0A429WX59-F1
#
_entry.id   AF-A0A429WX59-F1
#
_cell.length_a   1.000
_cell.length_b   1.000
_cell.length_c   1.000
_cell.angle_alpha   90.00
_cell.angle_beta   90.00
_cell.angle_gamma   90.00
#
_symmetry.space_group_name_H-M   'P 1'
#
loop_
_entity.id
_entity.type
_entity.pdbx_description
1 polymer ?
#
loop_
_entity_poly.entity_id
_entity_poly.type
_entity_poly.pdbx_seq_one_letter_code
_entity_poly.pdbx_strand_id
1 'polypeptide(L)' 'MKKDKGRDPIWQAAWAWARRQHEPGGLDDAARLELAQWLAADAAHRKTYEEAARLWLMVGLVPPANNIPDPDCED' A
#
# COMPACT_ATOMS: atom_id res chain seq x y z
N MET A 1 12.50 18.94 15.27
CA MET A 1 12.68 18.35 13.93
C MET A 1 11.36 17.78 13.44
N LYS A 2 10.83 18.26 12.32
CA LYS A 2 9.71 17.60 11.63
C LYS A 2 10.37 16.50 10.80
N LYS A 3 10.24 15.24 11.19
CA LYS A 3 10.75 14.15 10.35
C LYS A 3 9.92 14.18 9.07
N ASP A 4 10.54 14.51 7.95
CA ASP A 4 9.96 14.41 6.62
C ASP A 4 9.53 12.96 6.42
N LYS A 5 8.25 12.66 6.69
CA LYS A 5 7.66 11.32 6.63
C LYS A 5 7.89 10.65 5.27
N GLY A 6 8.10 11.44 4.21
CA GLY A 6 8.46 10.98 2.88
C GLY A 6 9.87 10.38 2.72
N ARG A 7 10.78 10.61 3.68
CA ARG A 7 12.15 10.03 3.68
C ARG A 7 12.38 9.03 4.80
N ASP A 8 11.35 8.70 5.57
CA ASP A 8 11.45 7.65 6.58
C ASP A 8 11.65 6.28 5.89
N PRO A 9 12.75 5.56 6.17
CA PRO A 9 13.00 4.25 5.56
C PRO A 9 11.91 3.24 5.94
N ILE A 10 11.30 3.41 7.11
CA ILE A 10 10.18 2.61 7.61
C ILE A 10 8.94 2.82 6.73
N TRP A 11 8.66 4.07 6.34
CA TRP A 11 7.53 4.41 5.47
C TRP A 11 7.69 3.81 4.07
N GLN A 12 8.89 3.90 3.51
CA GLN A 12 9.17 3.33 2.19
C GLN A 12 9.03 1.80 2.19
N ALA A 13 9.54 1.13 3.23
CA ALA A 13 9.38 -0.32 3.40
C ALA A 13 7.89 -0.71 3.53
N ALA A 14 7.14 -0.01 4.38
CA ALA A 14 5.70 -0.22 4.53
C ALA A 14 4.93 -0.05 3.20
N TRP A 15 5.26 0.98 2.43
CA TRP A 15 4.63 1.24 1.13
C TRP A 15 4.98 0.21 0.06
N ALA A 16 6.18 -0.37 0.10
CA ALA A 16 6.57 -1.48 -0.75
C ALA A 16 5.79 -2.75 -0.40
N TRP A 17 5.65 -3.07 0.88
CA TRP A 17 4.84 -4.20 1.35
C TRP A 17 3.36 -4.07 0.98
N ALA A 18 2.78 -2.89 1.18
CA ALA A 18 1.37 -2.63 0.87
C ALA A 18 1.08 -2.75 -0.64
N ARG A 19 1.99 -2.30 -1.51
CA ARG A 19 1.90 -2.56 -2.97
C ARG A 19 1.90 -4.04 -3.28
N ARG A 20 2.94 -4.73 -2.82
CA ARG A 20 3.20 -6.14 -3.17
C ARG A 20 2.06 -7.07 -2.73
N GLN A 21 1.40 -6.76 -1.62
CA GLN A 21 0.21 -7.50 -1.18
C GLN A 21 -0.98 -7.36 -2.13
N HIS A 22 -1.07 -6.24 -2.85
CA HIS A 22 -2.16 -5.91 -3.77
C HIS A 22 -1.79 -6.15 -5.25
N GLU A 23 -0.57 -6.59 -5.55
CA GLU A 23 -0.18 -6.96 -6.91
C GLU A 23 -0.88 -8.25 -7.36
N PRO A 24 -1.24 -8.38 -8.66
CA PRO A 24 -1.79 -9.61 -9.20
C PRO A 24 -0.73 -10.73 -9.11
N GLY A 25 -0.98 -11.69 -8.21
CA GLY A 25 0.00 -12.69 -7.79
C GLY A 25 0.12 -12.80 -6.26
N GLY A 26 -0.29 -11.75 -5.54
CA GLY A 26 -0.34 -11.73 -4.09
C GLY A 26 1.05 -11.78 -3.44
N LEU A 27 1.05 -11.91 -2.11
CA LEU A 27 2.27 -12.06 -1.33
C LEU A 27 2.58 -13.55 -1.14
N ASP A 28 3.73 -14.00 -1.64
CA ASP A 28 4.22 -15.38 -1.42
C ASP A 28 4.45 -15.69 0.07
N ASP A 29 4.50 -16.97 0.43
CA ASP A 29 4.74 -17.41 1.82
C ASP A 29 6.06 -16.88 2.40
N ALA A 30 7.13 -16.83 1.61
CA ALA A 30 8.40 -16.26 2.03
C ALA A 30 8.26 -14.76 2.36
N ALA A 31 7.57 -14.02 1.49
CA ALA A 31 7.34 -12.59 1.65
C ALA A 31 6.39 -12.28 2.84
N ARG A 32 5.41 -13.15 3.11
CA ARG A 32 4.57 -13.06 4.33
C ARG A 32 5.41 -13.25 5.60
N LEU A 33 6.33 -14.20 5.60
CA LEU A 33 7.21 -14.45 6.74
C LEU A 33 8.17 -13.28 6.96
N GLU A 34 8.73 -12.70 5.91
CA GLU A 34 9.56 -11.50 5.99
C GLU A 34 8.78 -10.29 6.52
N LEU A 35 7.56 -10.06 6.04
CA LEU A 35 6.68 -9.01 6.55
C LEU A 35 6.37 -9.21 8.05
N ALA A 36 6.03 -10.43 8.46
CA ALA A 36 5.75 -10.75 9.86
C ALA A 36 6.97 -10.47 10.75
N GLN A 37 8.18 -10.85 10.31
CA GLN A 37 9.42 -10.55 11.01
C GLN A 37 9.69 -9.04 11.10
N TRP A 38 9.46 -8.31 10.01
CA TRP A 38 9.65 -6.85 9.98
C TRP A 38 8.68 -6.11 10.90
N LEU A 39 7.43 -6.55 10.99
CA LEU A 39 6.40 -6.03 11.92
C LEU A 39 6.64 -6.42 13.38
N ALA A 40 7.30 -7.55 13.61
CA ALA A 40 7.71 -8.02 14.93
C ALA A 40 8.96 -7.29 15.45
N ALA A 41 9.82 -6.82 14.55
CA ALA A 41 11.06 -6.14 14.89
C ALA A 41 10.83 -4.81 15.63
N ASP A 42 9.79 -4.04 15.29
CA ASP A 42 9.51 -2.77 15.95
C ASP A 42 8.02 -2.38 15.92
N ALA A 43 7.53 -1.78 17.00
CA ALA A 43 6.15 -1.28 17.07
C ALA A 43 5.92 -0.09 16.11
N ALA A 44 6.96 0.69 15.79
CA ALA A 44 6.88 1.78 14.82
C ALA A 44 6.69 1.28 13.39
N HIS A 45 7.27 0.12 13.04
CA HIS A 45 7.06 -0.53 11.75
C HIS A 45 5.60 -0.93 11.58
N ARG A 46 4.99 -1.49 12.63
CA ARG A 46 3.60 -1.93 12.65
C ARG A 46 2.63 -0.78 12.42
N LYS A 47 2.76 0.32 13.19
CA LYS A 47 1.92 1.51 13.02
C LYS A 47 2.04 2.12 11.62
N THR A 48 3.27 2.24 11.13
CA THR A 48 3.54 2.83 9.80
C THR A 48 2.96 1.96 8.68
N TYR A 49 3.03 0.65 8.83
CA TYR A 49 2.44 -0.30 7.90
C TYR A 49 0.92 -0.24 7.88
N GLU A 50 0.27 -0.17 9.04
CA GLU A 50 -1.19 0.00 9.12
C GLU A 50 -1.64 1.30 8.43
N GLU A 51 -0.90 2.40 8.60
CA GLU A 51 -1.16 3.66 7.89
C GLU A 51 -0.97 3.52 6.37
N ALA A 52 0.12 2.90 5.92
CA ALA A 52 0.41 2.66 4.51
C ALA A 52 -0.64 1.74 3.87
N ALA A 53 -1.03 0.65 4.54
CA ALA A 53 -2.06 -0.27 4.08
C ALA A 53 -3.43 0.41 4.00
N ARG A 54 -3.78 1.25 4.99
CA ARG A 54 -5.03 2.01 4.96
C ARG A 54 -5.06 3.01 3.79
N LEU A 55 -3.95 3.68 3.52
CA LEU A 55 -3.82 4.53 2.33
C LEU A 55 -3.92 3.72 1.04
N TRP A 56 -3.26 2.56 0.96
CA TRP A 56 -3.36 1.65 -0.18
C TRP A 56 -4.78 1.16 -0.42
N LEU A 57 -5.54 0.87 0.63
CA LEU A 57 -6.97 0.54 0.52
C LEU A 57 -7.78 1.70 -0.03
N MET A 58 -7.54 2.93 0.44
CA MET A 58 -8.22 4.12 -0.09
C MET A 58 -7.87 4.39 -1.56
N VAL A 59 -6.63 4.12 -1.97
CA VAL A 59 -6.18 4.24 -3.37
C VAL A 59 -6.75 3.09 -4.23
N GLY A 60 -6.80 1.87 -3.71
CA GLY A 60 -7.38 0.70 -4.39
C GLY A 60 -8.92 0.71 -4.45
N LEU A 61 -9.56 1.52 -3.62
CA LEU A 61 -10.99 1.87 -3.69
C LEU A 61 -11.31 2.85 -4.83
N VAL A 62 -10.31 3.32 -5.58
CA VAL A 62 -10.52 3.94 -6.89
C VAL A 62 -10.55 2.80 -7.91
N PRO A 63 -11.74 2.29 -8.31
CA PRO A 63 -11.80 1.46 -9.49
C PRO A 63 -11.22 2.28 -10.67
N PRO A 64 -10.53 1.65 -11.63
CA PRO A 64 -10.19 2.31 -12.89
C PRO A 64 -11.44 2.81 -13.67
N ALA A 65 -12.65 2.53 -13.17
CA ALA A 65 -13.89 3.15 -13.58
C ALA A 65 -14.03 4.59 -13.09
N ASN A 66 -13.14 5.48 -13.54
CA ASN A 66 -13.65 6.71 -14.12
C ASN A 66 -13.88 6.44 -15.62
N ASN A 67 -14.72 5.45 -15.90
CA ASN A 67 -15.46 5.38 -17.15
C ASN A 67 -16.54 6.46 -16.98
N ILE A 68 -16.14 7.73 -17.08
CA ILE A 68 -17.11 8.76 -17.48
C ILE A 68 -17.58 8.21 -18.82
N PRO A 69 -18.84 7.77 -18.97
CA PRO A 69 -19.36 7.54 -20.31
C PRO A 69 -19.14 8.86 -21.03
N ASP A 70 -18.36 8.82 -22.10
CA ASP A 70 -18.34 9.93 -23.03
C ASP A 70 -19.80 10.26 -23.34
N PRO A 71 -20.25 11.52 -23.17
CA PRO A 71 -21.61 11.89 -23.50
C PRO A 71 -21.81 12.02 -25.02
N ASP A 72 -21.09 11.23 -25.83
CA ASP A 72 -21.06 11.33 -27.29
C ASP A 72 -21.01 9.93 -27.94
N CYS A 73 -21.93 9.07 -27.52
CA CYS A 73 -22.29 7.88 -28.30
C CYS A 73 -23.70 8.10 -28.83
N GLU A 74 -23.84 9.10 -29.70
CA GLU A 74 -24.97 9.28 -30.60
C GLU A 74 -24.70 8.50 -31.90
N ASP A 75 -25.49 7.44 -32.16
CA ASP A 75 -25.92 7.05 -33.52
C ASP A 75 -27.34 6.45 -33.46
#